data_AF-A0A448W3U4-F1
#
_entry.id   AF-A0A448W3U4-F1
#
_cell.length_a   1.000
_cell.length_b   1.000
_cell.length_c   1.000
_cell.angle_alpha   90.00
_cell.angle_beta   90.00
_cell.angle_gamma   90.00
#
_symmetry.space_group_name_H-M   'P 1'
#
loop_
_entity.id
_entity.type
_entity.pdbx_description
1 polymer ?
#
loop_
_entity_poly.entity_id
_entity_poly.type
_entity_poly.pdbx_seq_one_letter_code
_entity_poly.pdbx_strand_id
1 'polypeptide(L)' 'MSCLFFLGGMFVGIVITCFFYQKTSGHGYFTVTPYSDDEISIDEGFYSVKVSLPKDVNLVNKAMVILHNSHK' A
#
# COMPACT_ATOMS: atom_id res chain seq x y z
N MET A 1 -26.59 26.14 17.01
CA MET A 1 -25.36 25.83 17.77
C MET A 1 -25.02 24.35 17.77
N SER A 2 -25.99 23.44 17.94
CA SER A 2 -25.80 21.98 17.89
C SER A 2 -25.16 21.44 16.60
N CYS A 3 -25.53 21.94 15.42
CA CYS A 3 -24.94 21.48 14.15
C CYS A 3 -23.44 21.79 14.03
N LEU A 4 -22.95 22.89 14.61
CA LEU A 4 -21.54 23.25 14.56
C LEU A 4 -20.69 22.30 15.41
N PHE A 5 -21.19 21.90 16.59
CA PHE A 5 -20.53 20.89 17.42
C PHE A 5 -20.51 19.52 16.75
N PHE A 6 -21.60 19.13 16.08
CA PHE A 6 -21.66 17.89 15.31
C PHE A 6 -20.68 17.89 14.12
N LEU A 7 -20.65 18.96 13.33
CA LEU A 7 -19.68 19.13 12.24
C LEU A 7 -18.23 19.13 12.73
N GLY A 8 -17.95 19.81 13.84
CA GLY A 8 -16.63 19.79 14.47
C GLY A 8 -16.21 18.38 14.88
N GLY A 9 -17.09 17.64 15.54
CA GLY A 9 -16.84 16.24 15.92
C GLY A 9 -16.59 15.33 14.72
N MET A 10 -17.37 15.48 13.65
CA MET A 10 -17.19 14.72 12.41
C MET A 10 -15.83 15.00 11.76
N PHE A 11 -15.43 16.27 11.67
CA PHE A 11 -14.11 16.64 11.13
C PHE A 11 -12.97 16.02 11.95
N VAL A 12 -13.04 16.12 13.27
CA VAL A 12 -12.02 15.55 14.17
C VAL A 12 -11.97 14.03 14.02
N GLY A 13 -13.11 13.35 13.95
CA GLY A 13 -13.19 11.91 13.76
C GLY A 13 -12.55 11.45 12.44
N ILE A 14 -12.80 12.16 11.35
CA ILE A 14 -12.19 11.87 10.03
C ILE A 14 -10.66 12.03 10.11
N VAL A 15 -10.17 13.13 10.69
CA VAL A 15 -8.73 13.40 10.82
C VAL A 15 -8.03 12.30 11.63
N ILE A 16 -8.61 11.92 12.77
CA ILE A 16 -8.06 10.85 13.63
C ILE A 16 -8.03 9.52 12.87
N THR A 17 -9.14 9.15 12.22
CA THR A 17 -9.24 7.90 11.48
C THR A 17 -8.21 7.84 10.35
N CYS A 18 -8.05 8.92 9.58
CA CYS A 18 -7.03 9.02 8.53
C CYS A 18 -5.61 8.89 9.08
N PHE A 19 -5.34 9.51 10.24
CA PHE A 19 -4.02 9.43 10.88
C PHE A 19 -3.68 8.00 11.32
N PHE A 20 -4.62 7.30 11.95
CA PHE A 20 -4.43 5.91 12.33
C PHE A 20 -4.26 5.02 11.10
N TYR A 21 -5.07 5.20 10.06
CA TYR A 21 -4.98 4.44 8.82
C TYR A 21 -3.59 4.54 8.18
N GLN A 22 -3.05 5.77 8.03
CA GLN A 22 -1.70 5.97 7.49
C GLN A 22 -0.60 5.38 8.37
N LYS A 23 -0.81 5.37 9.69
CA LYS A 23 0.18 4.84 10.63
C LYS A 23 0.18 3.31 10.69
N THR A 24 -0.97 2.66 10.51
CA THR A 24 -1.10 1.21 10.52
C THR A 24 -0.83 0.57 9.17
N SER A 25 -0.88 1.34 8.07
CA SER A 25 -0.48 0.87 6.74
C SER A 25 1.03 1.03 6.49
N GLY A 26 1.65 0.00 5.93
CA GLY A 26 2.93 0.09 5.23
C GLY A 26 2.67 0.32 3.75
N HIS A 27 3.50 1.13 3.10
CA HIS A 27 3.40 1.35 1.66
C HIS A 27 4.67 0.84 0.99
N GLY A 28 4.49 0.10 -0.10
CA GLY A 28 5.56 -0.41 -0.94
C GLY A 28 5.18 -0.34 -2.40
N TYR A 29 6.08 -0.82 -3.24
CA TYR A 29 5.89 -0.87 -4.68
C TYR A 29 6.08 -2.29 -5.19
N PHE A 30 5.39 -2.64 -6.26
CA PHE A 30 5.64 -3.86 -6.98
C PHE A 30 5.80 -3.58 -8.47
N THR A 31 6.66 -4.35 -9.13
CA THR A 31 6.82 -4.33 -10.58
C THR A 31 6.59 -5.73 -11.10
N VAL A 32 5.79 -5.81 -12.16
CA VAL A 32 5.54 -7.06 -12.89
C VAL A 32 6.42 -7.04 -14.13
N THR A 33 7.29 -8.02 -14.28
CA THR A 33 8.12 -8.20 -15.48
C THR A 33 7.80 -9.55 -16.10
N PRO A 34 7.87 -9.69 -17.43
CA PRO A 34 7.77 -11.01 -18.07
C PRO A 34 8.77 -11.96 -17.41
N TYR A 35 8.32 -13.17 -17.09
CA TYR A 35 9.24 -14.18 -16.56
C TYR A 35 10.16 -14.60 -17.71
N SER A 36 11.47 -14.45 -17.51
CA SER A 36 12.49 -14.79 -18.49
C SER A 36 13.48 -15.69 -17.79
N ASP A 37 13.34 -16.98 -18.02
CA ASP A 37 14.29 -18.00 -17.60
C ASP A 37 14.72 -18.73 -18.88
N ASP A 38 16.01 -19.01 -19.01
CA ASP A 38 16.60 -19.46 -20.28
C ASP A 38 16.04 -20.84 -20.73
N GLU A 39 15.34 -21.54 -19.83
CA GLU A 39 14.69 -22.85 -20.04
C GLU A 39 13.16 -22.77 -20.24
N ILE A 40 12.50 -21.66 -19.91
CA ILE A 40 11.03 -21.54 -19.94
C ILE A 40 10.65 -20.51 -21.01
N SER A 41 10.08 -20.99 -22.11
CA SER A 41 9.64 -20.13 -23.21
C SER A 41 8.52 -19.18 -22.79
N ILE A 42 8.54 -17.98 -23.38
CA ILE A 42 7.64 -16.84 -23.13
C ILE A 42 6.14 -17.21 -23.34
N ASP A 43 5.85 -18.35 -23.96
CA ASP A 43 4.50 -18.87 -24.22
C ASP A 43 3.77 -19.39 -22.97
N GLU A 44 4.45 -19.64 -21.84
CA GLU A 44 3.79 -20.17 -20.63
C GLU A 44 3.09 -19.09 -19.78
N GLY A 45 3.15 -17.81 -20.18
CA GLY A 45 2.33 -16.74 -19.58
C GLY A 45 2.68 -16.38 -18.14
N PHE A 46 3.83 -16.81 -17.64
CA PHE A 46 4.30 -16.49 -16.30
C PHE A 46 4.89 -15.08 -16.22
N TYR A 47 4.67 -14.41 -15.09
CA TYR A 47 5.21 -13.10 -14.79
C TYR A 47 5.98 -13.12 -13.47
N SER A 48 7.14 -12.48 -13.43
CA SER A 48 7.89 -12.24 -12.20
C SER A 48 7.37 -10.99 -11.50
N VAL A 49 7.13 -11.07 -10.20
CA VAL A 49 6.73 -9.93 -9.37
C VAL A 49 7.87 -9.56 -8.43
N LYS A 50 8.47 -8.39 -8.66
CA LYS A 50 9.47 -7.81 -7.76
C LYS A 50 8.75 -6.87 -6.80
N VAL A 51 8.89 -7.12 -5.49
CA VAL A 51 8.32 -6.27 -4.44
C VAL A 51 9.45 -5.47 -3.79
N SER A 52 9.26 -4.15 -3.72
CA SER A 52 10.16 -3.20 -3.07
C SER A 52 9.45 -2.54 -1.90
N LEU A 53 10.02 -2.66 -0.70
CA LEU A 53 9.52 -2.04 0.52
C LEU A 53 10.57 -1.05 1.02
N PRO A 54 10.20 0.16 1.47
CA PRO A 54 11.18 1.11 1.99
C PRO A 54 11.85 0.53 3.23
N LYS A 55 13.18 0.66 3.31
CA LYS A 55 14.00 0.07 4.39
C LYS A 55 13.61 0.56 5.78
N ASP A 56 13.04 1.76 5.87
CA ASP A 56 12.67 2.40 7.13
C ASP A 56 11.25 2.04 7.60
N VAL A 57 10.52 1.20 6.84
CA VAL A 57 9.18 0.76 7.22
C VAL A 57 9.31 -0.51 8.07
N ASN A 58 9.04 -0.38 9.38
CA ASN A 58 8.91 -1.53 10.26
C ASN A 58 7.59 -2.28 9.95
N LEU A 59 7.67 -3.20 8.98
CA LEU A 59 6.54 -4.00 8.46
C LEU A 59 5.89 -4.86 9.54
N VAL A 60 6.65 -5.31 10.54
CA VAL A 60 6.16 -6.16 11.64
C VAL A 60 5.11 -5.42 12.48
N ASN A 61 5.19 -4.08 12.52
CA ASN A 61 4.26 -3.25 13.28
C ASN A 61 3.15 -2.64 12.41
N LYS A 62 2.96 -3.14 11.19
CA LYS A 62 1.91 -2.70 10.27
C LYS A 62 0.81 -3.76 10.21
N ALA A 63 -0.44 -3.31 10.27
CA ALA A 63 -1.59 -4.19 10.16
C ALA A 63 -1.88 -4.57 8.69
N MET A 64 -1.46 -3.72 7.75
CA MET A 64 -1.69 -3.91 6.32
C MET A 64 -0.51 -3.36 5.52
N VAL A 65 -0.12 -4.04 4.44
CA VAL A 65 0.85 -3.54 3.46
C VAL A 65 0.14 -3.28 2.15
N ILE A 66 0.19 -2.04 1.68
CA ILE A 66 -0.39 -1.61 0.41
C ILE A 66 0.73 -1.48 -0.60
N LEU A 67 0.71 -2.33 -1.63
CA LEU A 67 1.66 -2.32 -2.72
C LEU A 67 1.09 -1.55 -3.90
N HIS A 68 1.80 -0.51 -4.33
CA HIS A 68 1.46 0.28 -5.51
C HIS A 68 2.22 -0.24 -6.72
N ASN A 69 1.60 -0.25 -7.89
CA ASN A 69 2.33 -0.60 -9.11
C ASN A 69 3.42 0.46 -9.35
N SER A 70 4.67 0.04 -9.48
CA SER A 70 5.80 0.94 -9.75
C SER A 70 5.78 1.44 -11.19
N HIS A 71 5.01 0.81 -12.07
CA HIS A 71 4.81 1.25 -13.43
C HIS A 71 3.86 2.45 -13.42
N LYS A 72 4.45 3.64 -13.49
CA LYS A 72 3.72 4.89 -13.73
C LYS A 72 3.29 4.98 -15.18
#